data_AF-A0A7K1BUK1-F1
#
_entry.id   AF-A0A7K1BUK1-F1
#
_cell.length_a   1.000
_cell.length_b   1.000
_cell.length_c   1.000
_cell.angle_alpha   90.00
_cell.angle_beta   90.00
_cell.angle_gamma   90.00
#
_symmetry.space_group_name_H-M   'P 1'
#
loop_
_entity.id
_entity.type
_entity.pdbx_description
1 polymer ?
#
loop_
_entity_poly.entity_id
_entity_poly.type
_entity_poly.pdbx_seq_one_letter_code
_entity_poly.pdbx_strand_id
1 'polypeptide(L)' 'MIYTNQQFVRWDDIDAFGHVNNAKYLTYIQEARFQWSFYEVKAEGEKPTLLE' A
#
# COMPACT_ATOMS: atom_id res chain seq x y z
N MET A 1 9.03 10.44 9.78
CA MET A 1 8.90 8.97 9.91
C MET A 1 9.02 8.36 8.53
N ILE A 2 9.76 7.26 8.35
CA ILE A 2 9.78 6.50 7.08
C ILE A 2 9.00 5.21 7.35
N TYR A 3 7.96 4.94 6.55
CA TYR A 3 7.19 3.70 6.64
C TYR A 3 7.62 2.75 5.52
N THR A 4 7.95 1.51 5.87
CA THR A 4 8.33 0.47 4.92
C THR A 4 7.28 -0.63 4.96
N ASN A 5 6.85 -1.06 3.77
CA ASN A 5 5.80 -2.05 3.60
C ASN A 5 6.20 -3.11 2.59
N GLN A 6 5.90 -4.38 2.89
CA GLN A 6 6.12 -5.49 1.99
C GLN A 6 4.80 -5.84 1.29
N GLN A 7 4.83 -5.87 -0.04
CA GLN A 7 3.67 -6.18 -0.87
C GLN A 7 3.88 -7.48 -1.63
N PHE A 8 2.83 -8.28 -1.73
CA PHE A 8 2.83 -9.51 -2.52
C PHE A 8 2.50 -9.20 -3.97
N VAL A 9 3.39 -9.58 -4.88
CA VAL A 9 3.12 -9.53 -6.33
C VAL A 9 2.11 -10.62 -6.68
N ARG A 10 0.99 -10.23 -7.29
CA ARG A 10 -0.08 -11.13 -7.72
C ARG A 10 0.12 -11.46 -9.20
N TRP A 11 -0.50 -12.55 -9.65
CA TRP A 11 -0.48 -12.95 -11.07
C TRP A 11 -0.92 -11.81 -12.00
N ASP A 12 -1.99 -11.10 -11.65
CA ASP A 12 -2.59 -10.01 -12.43
C ASP A 12 -1.73 -8.73 -12.49
N ASP A 13 -0.70 -8.63 -11.62
CA ASP A 13 0.17 -7.46 -11.59
C ASP A 13 1.24 -7.51 -12.69
N ILE A 14 1.42 -8.69 -13.30
CA ILE A 14 2.39 -8.95 -14.37
C ILE A 14 1.74 -8.66 -15.71
N ASP A 15 2.33 -7.75 -16.48
CA ASP A 15 1.84 -7.41 -17.81
C ASP A 15 2.34 -8.38 -18.91
N ALA A 16 1.94 -8.13 -20.15
CA ALA A 16 2.33 -8.95 -21.30
C ALA A 16 3.85 -8.97 -21.57
N PHE A 17 4.63 -8.05 -20.98
CA PHE A 17 6.09 -8.05 -21.06
C PHE A 17 6.76 -8.89 -19.96
N GLY A 18 5.98 -9.54 -19.09
CA GLY A 18 6.50 -10.45 -18.06
C GLY A 18 7.08 -9.74 -16.84
N HIS A 19 6.78 -8.45 -16.66
CA HIS A 19 7.21 -7.67 -15.50
C HIS A 19 6.01 -7.04 -14.79
N VAL A 20 6.22 -6.57 -13.57
CA VAL A 20 5.19 -5.80 -12.86
C VAL A 20 4.91 -4.51 -13.61
N ASN A 21 3.65 -4.27 -13.92
CA ASN A 21 3.24 -3.05 -14.60
C ASN A 21 3.60 -1.81 -13.77
N ASN A 22 4.16 -0.77 -14.41
CA ASN A 22 4.56 0.46 -13.74
C ASN A 22 3.40 1.16 -13.00
N ALA A 23 2.18 1.11 -13.53
CA ALA A 23 1.02 1.69 -12.89
C ALA A 23 0.66 0.96 -11.58
N LYS A 24 0.98 -0.33 -11.47
CA LYS A 24 0.67 -1.13 -10.28
C LYS A 24 1.43 -0.66 -9.04
N TYR A 25 2.61 -0.07 -9.22
CA TYR A 25 3.34 0.53 -8.11
C TYR A 25 2.54 1.64 -7.40
N LEU A 26 1.68 2.37 -8.11
CA LEU A 26 0.80 3.36 -7.48
C LEU A 26 -0.23 2.71 -6.56
N THR A 27 -0.75 1.54 -6.94
CA THR A 27 -1.64 0.74 -6.09
C THR A 27 -0.91 0.25 -4.84
N TYR A 28 0.31 -0.26 -4.96
CA TYR A 28 1.10 -0.70 -3.81
C TYR A 28 1.40 0.46 -2.85
N ILE A 29 1.70 1.65 -3.37
CA ILE A 29 1.91 2.85 -2.55
C ILE A 29 0.61 3.24 -1.84
N GLN A 30 -0.54 3.15 -2.52
CA GLN A 30 -1.84 3.42 -1.91
C GLN A 30 -2.17 2.43 -0.78
N GLU A 31 -1.95 1.13 -1.00
CA GLU A 31 -2.13 0.10 0.02
C GLU A 31 -1.18 0.34 1.21
N ALA A 32 0.09 0.66 0.96
CA ALA A 32 1.06 0.99 2.00
C ALA A 32 0.65 2.25 2.79
N ARG A 33 0.14 3.29 2.11
CA ARG A 33 -0.37 4.51 2.74
C ARG A 33 -1.58 4.22 3.62
N PHE A 34 -2.52 3.39 3.14
CA PHE A 34 -3.68 2.98 3.92
C PHE A 34 -3.27 2.21 5.17
N GLN A 35 -2.38 1.23 5.03
CA GLN A 35 -1.86 0.48 6.17
C GLN A 35 -1.12 1.37 7.17
N TRP A 36 -0.25 2.26 6.70
CA TRP A 36 0.42 3.25 7.54
C TRP A 36 -0.57 4.08 8.35
N SER A 37 -1.57 4.68 7.68
CA SER A 37 -2.60 5.48 8.33
C SER A 37 -3.43 4.68 9.34
N PHE A 38 -3.70 3.41 9.08
CA PHE A 38 -4.46 2.57 10.00
C PHE A 38 -3.64 2.11 11.21
N TYR A 39 -2.38 1.71 11.01
CA TYR A 39 -1.54 1.16 12.08
C TYR A 39 -0.93 2.21 12.99
N GLU A 40 -0.49 3.36 12.46
CA GLU A 40 0.05 4.46 13.27
C GLU A 40 -1.04 5.04 14.18
N VAL A 41 -2.25 5.21 13.63
CA VAL A 41 -3.37 5.76 14.38
C VAL A 41 -3.93 4.78 15.43
N LYS A 42 -3.86 3.46 15.18
CA LYS A 42 -4.19 2.45 16.20
C LYS A 42 -3.25 2.51 17.41
N ALA A 43 -1.98 2.88 17.22
CA ALA A 43 -1.03 3.02 18.31
C ALA A 43 -1.32 4.24 19.20
N GLU A 44 -1.90 5.31 18.63
CA GLU A 44 -2.22 6.55 19.34
C GLU A 44 -3.67 6.62 19.86
N GLY A 45 -4.52 5.65 19.49
CA GLY A 45 -5.91 5.58 19.95
C GLY A 45 -6.85 6.59 19.27
N GLU A 46 -6.39 7.24 18.21
CA GLU A 46 -7.18 8.17 17.41
C GLU A 46 -7.95 7.45 16.28
N LYS A 47 -8.79 8.18 15.54
CA LYS A 47 -9.52 7.63 14.39
C LYS A 47 -8.68 7.83 13.12
N PRO A 48 -8.52 6.82 12.24
CA PRO A 48 -7.71 6.97 11.04
C PRO A 48 -8.23 8.11 10.18
N THR A 49 -7.32 9.02 9.80
CA THR A 49 -7.63 10.26 9.07
C THR A 49 -8.22 10.01 7.68
N LEU A 50 -8.01 8.81 7.13
CA LEU A 50 -8.52 8.35 5.84
C LEU A 50 -9.42 7.12 6.03
N LEU A 51 -10.68 7.38 6.37
CA LEU A 51 -11.80 6.46 6.14
C LEU A 51 -12.57 7.02 4.93
N GLU A 52 -12.39 6.39 3.77
CA GLU A 52 -13.27 6.59 2.61
C GLU A 52 -14.65 5.98 2.86
#